data_AF-A0A957TYA7-F1
#
_entry.id   AF-A0A957TYA7-F1
#
_cell.length_a   1.000
_cell.length_b   1.000
_cell.length_c   1.000
_cell.angle_alpha   90.00
_cell.angle_beta   90.00
_cell.angle_gamma   90.00
#
_symmetry.space_group_name_H-M   'P 1'
#
loop_
_entity.id
_entity.type
_entity.pdbx_description
1 polymer ?
#
loop_
_entity_poly.entity_id
_entity_poly.type
_entity_poly.pdbx_seq_one_letter_code
_entity_poly.pdbx_strand_id
1 'polypeptide(L)'
;MSNQPALNPKAMEAWFTLMAEAMRGTQQAQQAFDAYAQMSGTPEEWRQWMSLYMPLAAAPPTSPEAMDRWVEEWQRMMGVVPRQRYLDLLASHDELQHRLQKAEETIAGLRVLLTGKDVQEEAAHQVVDIWTKMLDDTLKTQAEWMQRW
;
A
#
# COMPACT_ATOMS: atom_id res chain seq x y z
N MET A 1 -19.88 23.59 3.33
CA MET A 1 -19.67 23.03 4.69
C MET A 1 -19.31 21.57 4.50
N SER A 2 -18.04 21.23 4.70
CA SER A 2 -17.52 19.88 4.44
C SER A 2 -18.04 18.91 5.50
N ASN A 3 -18.93 18.00 5.11
CA ASN A 3 -19.30 16.83 5.91
C ASN A 3 -18.13 15.85 5.90
N GLN A 4 -17.16 16.02 6.80
CA GLN A 4 -16.28 14.90 7.16
C GLN A 4 -17.13 13.91 7.96
N PRO A 5 -17.21 12.62 7.57
CA PRO A 5 -17.87 11.62 8.39
C PRO A 5 -17.00 11.38 9.63
N ALA A 6 -17.18 12.18 10.67
CA ALA A 6 -16.53 11.95 11.96
C ALA A 6 -16.94 10.56 12.46
N LEU A 7 -15.98 9.65 12.48
CA LEU A 7 -16.12 8.30 13.02
C LEU A 7 -16.71 8.34 14.44
N ASN A 8 -17.75 7.54 14.66
CA ASN A 8 -18.63 7.57 15.82
C ASN A 8 -17.90 7.14 17.11
N PRO A 9 -18.08 7.84 18.26
CA PRO A 9 -17.54 7.42 19.56
C PRO A 9 -17.81 5.94 19.94
N LYS A 10 -18.93 5.38 19.47
CA LYS A 10 -19.25 3.96 19.66
C LYS A 10 -18.28 3.00 18.95
N ALA A 11 -17.71 3.41 17.82
CA ALA A 11 -16.70 2.62 17.13
C ALA A 11 -15.40 2.54 17.95
N MET A 12 -14.98 3.66 18.56
CA MET A 12 -13.82 3.70 19.45
C MET A 12 -14.04 2.83 20.69
N GLU A 13 -15.22 2.92 21.32
CA GLU A 13 -15.58 2.08 22.47
C GLU A 13 -15.57 0.59 22.11
N ALA A 14 -16.12 0.21 20.96
CA ALA A 14 -16.10 -1.16 20.47
C ALA A 14 -14.66 -1.67 20.25
N TRP A 15 -13.79 -0.86 19.67
CA TRP A 15 -12.38 -1.21 19.49
C TRP A 15 -11.64 -1.38 20.82
N PHE A 16 -11.80 -0.45 21.76
CA PHE A 16 -11.15 -0.56 23.07
C PHE A 16 -11.65 -1.77 23.85
N THR A 17 -12.94 -2.09 23.73
CA THR A 17 -13.53 -3.29 24.33
C THR A 17 -12.91 -4.54 23.72
N LEU A 18 -12.83 -4.62 22.39
CA LEU A 18 -12.21 -5.74 21.68
C LEU A 18 -10.74 -5.93 22.06
N MET A 19 -9.96 -4.84 22.16
CA MET A 19 -8.57 -4.90 22.65
C MET A 19 -8.49 -5.39 24.10
N ALA A 20 -9.34 -4.87 24.99
CA ALA A 20 -9.36 -5.28 26.39
C ALA A 20 -9.72 -6.77 26.55
N GLU A 21 -10.66 -7.26 25.75
CA GLU A 21 -11.05 -8.67 25.70
C GLU A 21 -9.94 -9.56 25.14
N ALA A 22 -9.25 -9.12 24.09
CA ALA A 22 -8.08 -9.83 23.56
C ALA A 22 -6.95 -9.92 24.57
N MET A 23 -6.67 -8.85 25.32
CA MET A 23 -5.69 -8.85 26.42
C MET A 23 -6.10 -9.77 27.58
N ARG A 24 -7.41 -9.93 27.82
CA ARG A 24 -7.95 -10.91 28.77
C ARG A 24 -7.93 -12.34 28.24
N GLY A 25 -7.55 -12.54 26.97
CA GLY A 25 -7.42 -13.85 26.34
C GLY A 25 -8.75 -14.45 25.89
N THR A 26 -9.77 -13.63 25.60
CA THR A 26 -11.01 -14.19 25.05
C THR A 26 -10.77 -14.72 23.64
N GLN A 27 -11.23 -15.94 23.37
CA GLN A 27 -11.00 -16.62 22.10
C GLN A 27 -11.59 -15.83 20.91
N GLN A 28 -12.76 -15.20 21.10
CA GLN A 28 -13.43 -14.43 20.06
C GLN A 28 -12.65 -13.16 19.68
N ALA A 29 -12.06 -12.46 20.65
CA ALA A 29 -11.27 -11.27 20.36
C ALA A 29 -9.92 -11.65 19.73
N GLN A 30 -9.29 -12.75 20.17
CA GLN A 30 -8.09 -13.27 19.52
C GLN A 30 -8.34 -13.64 18.05
N GLN A 31 -9.45 -14.32 17.76
CA GLN A 31 -9.87 -14.61 16.38
C GLN A 31 -10.11 -13.35 15.55
N ALA A 32 -10.67 -12.29 16.16
CA ALA A 32 -10.84 -11.01 15.49
C ALA A 32 -9.48 -10.38 15.10
N PHE A 33 -8.48 -10.43 15.98
CA PHE A 33 -7.13 -9.92 15.70
C PHE A 33 -6.36 -10.79 14.69
N ASP A 34 -6.51 -12.10 14.74
CA ASP A 34 -5.91 -13.01 13.76
C ASP A 34 -6.49 -12.77 12.36
N ALA A 35 -7.81 -12.60 12.26
CA ALA A 35 -8.48 -12.24 11.02
C ALA A 35 -8.05 -10.85 10.53
N TYR A 36 -7.92 -9.87 11.44
CA TYR A 36 -7.40 -8.54 11.13
C TYR A 36 -5.94 -8.58 10.63
N ALA A 37 -5.10 -9.47 11.16
CA ALA A 37 -3.70 -9.58 10.75
C ALA A 37 -3.51 -10.22 9.37
N GLN A 38 -4.45 -11.08 8.96
CA GLN A 38 -4.39 -11.85 7.72
C GLN A 38 -5.12 -11.20 6.54
N MET A 39 -6.00 -10.23 6.78
CA MET A 39 -6.69 -9.56 5.68
C MET A 39 -5.71 -8.77 4.79
N SER A 40 -6.04 -8.72 3.50
CA SER A 40 -5.29 -7.94 2.51
C SER A 40 -5.56 -6.43 2.63
N GLY A 41 -6.61 -6.06 3.37
CA GLY A 41 -6.96 -4.67 3.64
C GLY A 41 -7.86 -4.05 2.57
N THR A 42 -8.52 -4.88 1.74
CA THR A 42 -9.51 -4.39 0.78
C THR A 42 -10.75 -3.81 1.48
N PRO A 43 -11.45 -2.86 0.83
CA PRO A 43 -12.73 -2.32 1.31
C PRO A 43 -13.74 -3.39 1.73
N GLU A 44 -13.87 -4.46 0.95
CA GLU A 44 -14.86 -5.51 1.18
C GLU A 44 -14.52 -6.39 2.40
N GLU A 45 -13.25 -6.79 2.51
CA GLU A 45 -12.76 -7.53 3.69
C GLU A 45 -12.91 -6.70 4.96
N TRP A 46 -12.66 -5.39 4.88
CA TRP A 46 -12.85 -4.50 6.00
C TRP A 46 -14.32 -4.37 6.42
N ARG A 47 -15.25 -4.24 5.45
CA ARG A 47 -16.70 -4.26 5.72
C ARG A 47 -17.11 -5.55 6.41
N GLN A 48 -16.66 -6.69 5.89
CA GLN A 48 -16.98 -7.99 6.43
C GLN A 48 -16.43 -8.14 7.87
N TRP A 49 -15.16 -7.82 8.10
CA TRP A 49 -14.55 -7.89 9.43
C TRP A 49 -15.27 -6.98 10.44
N MET A 50 -15.56 -5.74 10.06
CA MET A 50 -16.35 -4.79 10.86
C MET A 50 -17.72 -5.35 11.25
N SER A 51 -18.45 -5.92 10.30
CA SER A 51 -19.79 -6.48 10.57
C SER A 51 -19.76 -7.69 11.52
N LEU A 52 -18.67 -8.48 11.49
CA LEU A 52 -18.52 -9.66 12.34
C LEU A 52 -18.06 -9.32 13.76
N TYR A 53 -17.13 -8.38 13.91
CA TYR A 53 -16.45 -8.13 15.18
C TYR A 53 -16.75 -6.78 15.82
N MET A 54 -17.29 -5.82 15.06
CA MET A 54 -17.69 -4.50 15.56
C MET A 54 -19.05 -4.06 14.97
N PRO A 55 -20.13 -4.84 15.12
CA PRO A 55 -21.44 -4.53 14.51
C PRO A 55 -22.08 -3.25 15.06
N LEU A 56 -21.65 -2.79 16.24
CA LEU A 56 -22.11 -1.55 16.87
C LEU A 56 -21.28 -0.31 16.47
N ALA A 57 -20.18 -0.51 15.74
CA ALA A 57 -19.42 0.59 15.16
C ALA A 57 -20.24 1.26 14.04
N ALA A 58 -19.87 2.49 13.69
CA ALA A 58 -20.52 3.22 12.61
C ALA A 58 -20.60 2.35 11.34
N ALA A 59 -21.76 2.40 10.67
CA ALA A 59 -21.94 1.67 9.42
C ALA A 59 -20.89 2.14 8.40
N PRO A 60 -20.11 1.22 7.82
CA PRO A 60 -19.13 1.59 6.81
C PRO A 60 -19.83 2.22 5.60
N PRO A 61 -19.20 3.20 4.93
CA PRO A 61 -19.74 3.77 3.72
C PRO A 61 -19.88 2.71 2.61
N THR A 62 -20.86 2.92 1.72
CA THR A 62 -21.20 1.96 0.66
C THR A 62 -20.37 2.15 -0.61
N SER A 63 -19.88 3.36 -0.89
CA SER A 63 -19.03 3.61 -2.06
C SER A 63 -17.57 3.21 -1.82
N PRO A 64 -16.87 2.63 -2.82
CA PRO A 64 -15.48 2.20 -2.68
C PRO A 64 -14.53 3.34 -2.27
N GLU A 65 -14.57 4.48 -2.95
CA GLU A 65 -13.69 5.63 -2.68
C GLU A 65 -13.92 6.28 -1.30
N ALA A 66 -15.14 6.20 -0.77
CA ALA A 66 -15.42 6.67 0.59
C ALA A 66 -14.98 5.63 1.62
N MET A 67 -15.02 4.34 1.26
CA MET A 67 -14.56 3.23 2.08
C MET A 67 -13.06 3.28 2.29
N ASP A 68 -12.27 3.48 1.23
CA ASP A 68 -10.81 3.57 1.34
C ASP A 68 -10.38 4.69 2.29
N ARG A 69 -10.91 5.90 2.09
CA ARG A 69 -10.62 7.05 2.96
C ARG A 69 -11.07 6.81 4.41
N TRP A 70 -12.22 6.20 4.59
CA TRP A 70 -12.76 5.90 5.92
C TRP A 70 -11.92 4.84 6.64
N VAL A 71 -11.42 3.83 5.93
CA VAL A 71 -10.48 2.83 6.44
C VAL A 71 -9.17 3.48 6.85
N GLU A 72 -8.60 4.36 6.03
CA GLU A 72 -7.36 5.06 6.34
C GLU A 72 -7.50 5.99 7.55
N GLU A 73 -8.60 6.76 7.63
CA GLU A 73 -8.89 7.60 8.79
C GLU A 73 -9.04 6.76 10.06
N TRP A 74 -9.70 5.61 9.96
CA TRP A 74 -9.85 4.68 11.07
C TRP A 74 -8.52 4.08 11.52
N GLN A 75 -7.71 3.57 10.59
CA GLN A 75 -6.38 3.02 10.86
C GLN A 75 -5.45 4.06 11.50
N ARG A 76 -5.46 5.30 10.97
CA ARG A 76 -4.67 6.41 11.49
C ARG A 76 -5.07 6.80 12.91
N MET A 77 -6.37 6.80 13.21
CA MET A 77 -6.88 7.13 14.54
C MET A 77 -6.58 6.03 15.56
N MET A 78 -6.73 4.77 15.16
CA MET A 78 -6.52 3.62 16.05
C MET A 78 -5.05 3.22 16.15
N GLY A 79 -4.17 3.81 15.34
CA GLY A 79 -2.73 3.57 15.35
C GLY A 79 -2.32 2.19 14.85
N VAL A 80 -3.17 1.55 14.03
CA VAL A 80 -2.96 0.17 13.57
C VAL A 80 -3.02 0.09 12.05
N VAL A 81 -2.03 -0.59 11.48
CA VAL A 81 -1.96 -0.92 10.04
C VAL A 81 -1.88 -2.45 9.93
N PRO A 82 -2.67 -3.10 9.05
CA PRO A 82 -2.60 -4.54 8.86
C PRO A 82 -1.19 -4.96 8.43
N ARG A 83 -0.68 -6.05 9.03
CA ARG A 83 0.68 -6.55 8.77
C ARG A 83 0.92 -6.84 7.29
N GLN A 84 -0.10 -7.34 6.59
CA GLN A 84 0.01 -7.64 5.16
C GLN A 84 0.31 -6.38 4.33
N ARG A 85 -0.34 -5.25 4.61
CA ARG A 85 -0.09 -3.97 3.92
C ARG A 85 1.35 -3.47 4.15
N TYR A 86 1.90 -3.71 5.33
CA TYR A 86 3.32 -3.43 5.61
C TYR A 86 4.26 -4.35 4.80
N LEU A 87 3.95 -5.65 4.72
CA LEU A 87 4.73 -6.61 3.94
C LEU A 87 4.68 -6.32 2.43
N ASP A 88 3.52 -5.92 1.92
CA ASP A 88 3.36 -5.54 0.51
C ASP A 88 4.15 -4.26 0.20
N LEU A 89 4.16 -3.30 1.14
CA LEU A 89 4.97 -2.08 1.03
C LEU A 89 6.48 -2.41 1.04
N LEU A 90 6.90 -3.33 1.90
CA LEU A 90 8.29 -3.78 1.99
C LEU A 90 8.72 -4.49 0.69
N ALA A 91 7.92 -5.42 0.20
CA ALA A 91 8.18 -6.12 -1.06
C ALA A 91 8.25 -5.16 -2.25
N SER A 92 7.38 -4.14 -2.26
CA SER A 92 7.38 -3.11 -3.30
C SER A 92 8.62 -2.20 -3.22
N HIS A 93 9.06 -1.87 -2.01
CA HIS A 93 10.29 -1.11 -1.79
C HIS A 93 11.52 -1.88 -2.30
N ASP A 94 11.62 -3.18 -1.98
CA ASP A 94 12.73 -4.02 -2.41
C ASP A 94 12.80 -4.13 -3.94
N GLU A 95 11.66 -4.27 -4.61
CA GLU A 95 11.57 -4.28 -6.08
C GLU A 95 12.02 -2.95 -6.69
N LEU A 96 11.59 -1.82 -6.13
CA LEU A 96 12.01 -0.49 -6.58
C LEU A 96 13.50 -0.26 -6.38
N GLN A 97 14.04 -0.69 -5.24
CA GLN A 97 15.47 -0.60 -4.96
C GLN A 97 16.29 -1.44 -5.94
N HIS A 98 15.84 -2.66 -6.25
CA HIS A 98 16.52 -3.51 -7.23
C HIS A 98 16.54 -2.88 -8.64
N ARG A 99 15.42 -2.28 -9.06
CA ARG A 99 15.35 -1.57 -10.35
C ARG A 99 16.20 -0.32 -10.39
N LEU A 100 16.27 0.43 -9.29
CA LEU A 100 17.12 1.61 -9.18
C LEU A 100 18.60 1.22 -9.28
N GLN A 101 19.00 0.16 -8.59
CA GLN A 101 20.36 -0.39 -8.71
C GLN A 101 20.67 -0.81 -10.16
N LYS A 102 19.74 -1.51 -10.83
CA LYS A 102 19.91 -1.91 -12.24
C LYS A 102 20.03 -0.71 -13.18
N ALA A 103 19.27 0.36 -12.90
CA ALA A 103 19.38 1.61 -13.63
C ALA A 103 20.77 2.26 -13.41
N GLU A 104 21.26 2.33 -12.17
CA GLU A 104 22.57 2.87 -11.85
C GLU A 104 23.73 2.08 -12.48
N GLU A 105 23.66 0.75 -12.47
CA GLU A 105 24.63 -0.12 -13.15
C GLU A 105 24.63 0.10 -14.66
N THR A 106 23.44 0.26 -15.25
CA THR A 106 23.30 0.59 -16.68
C THR A 106 23.94 1.96 -16.96
N ILE A 107 23.69 2.97 -16.12
CA ILE A 107 24.30 4.30 -16.24
C ILE A 107 25.81 4.24 -16.14
N ALA A 108 26.35 3.49 -15.19
CA ALA A 108 27.78 3.32 -15.01
C ALA A 108 28.41 2.64 -16.23
N GLY A 109 27.80 1.56 -16.75
CA GLY A 109 28.26 0.88 -17.97
C GLY A 109 28.23 1.79 -19.20
N LEU A 110 27.18 2.62 -19.33
CA LEU A 110 27.05 3.59 -20.41
C LEU A 110 28.09 4.72 -20.32
N ARG A 111 28.36 5.23 -19.11
CA ARG A 111 29.42 6.21 -18.89
C ARG A 111 30.77 5.66 -19.33
N VAL A 112 31.08 4.41 -18.97
CA VAL A 112 32.32 3.73 -19.38
C VAL A 112 32.40 3.58 -20.91
N LEU A 113 31.32 3.18 -21.58
CA LEU A 113 31.24 3.06 -23.04
C LEU A 113 31.44 4.41 -23.76
N LEU A 114 30.85 5.49 -23.22
CA LEU A 114 30.98 6.85 -23.76
C LEU A 114 32.38 7.45 -23.54
N THR A 115 33.07 7.10 -22.45
CA THR A 115 34.49 7.51 -22.26
C THR A 115 35.50 6.66 -23.03
N GLY A 116 35.09 5.48 -23.54
CA GLY A 116 36.02 4.48 -24.06
C GLY A 116 36.24 4.45 -25.58
N LYS A 117 35.36 5.03 -26.41
CA LYS A 117 35.47 4.99 -27.88
C LYS A 117 34.85 6.20 -28.56
N ASP A 118 35.44 6.60 -29.70
CA ASP A 118 34.75 7.29 -30.80
C ASP A 118 33.36 6.65 -31.00
N VAL A 119 32.31 7.33 -30.55
CA VAL A 119 30.96 6.77 -30.55
C VAL A 119 30.40 6.91 -31.96
N GLN A 120 30.28 5.79 -32.68
CA GLN A 120 29.47 5.73 -33.89
C GLN A 120 28.00 6.04 -33.53
N GLU A 121 27.36 6.86 -34.34
CA GLU A 121 26.00 7.39 -34.17
C GLU A 121 24.97 6.29 -33.82
N GLU A 122 25.06 5.11 -34.44
CA GLU A 122 24.17 3.97 -34.12
C GLU A 122 24.25 3.48 -32.66
N ALA A 123 25.43 3.50 -32.04
CA ALA A 123 25.58 3.05 -30.66
C ALA A 123 24.97 4.06 -29.68
N ALA A 124 25.07 5.36 -29.97
CA ALA A 124 24.39 6.40 -29.19
C ALA A 124 22.86 6.27 -29.30
N HIS A 125 22.34 5.98 -30.50
CA HIS A 125 20.91 5.78 -30.73
C HIS A 125 20.36 4.54 -29.99
N GLN A 126 21.05 3.40 -30.04
CA GLN A 126 20.62 2.20 -29.28
C GLN A 126 20.59 2.45 -27.76
N VAL A 127 21.54 3.22 -27.25
CA VAL A 127 21.62 3.56 -25.83
C VAL A 127 20.44 4.45 -25.40
N VAL A 128 20.10 5.45 -26.23
CA VAL A 128 18.95 6.33 -25.99
C VAL A 128 17.64 5.53 -26.04
N ASP A 129 17.51 4.59 -26.97
CA ASP A 129 16.32 3.73 -27.08
C ASP A 129 16.13 2.83 -25.86
N ILE A 130 17.22 2.21 -25.36
CA ILE A 130 17.17 1.37 -24.15
C ILE A 130 16.76 2.21 -22.92
N TRP A 131 17.32 3.41 -22.78
CA TRP A 131 16.97 4.34 -21.71
C TRP A 131 15.51 4.81 -21.80
N THR A 132 15.06 5.15 -23.00
CA THR A 132 13.69 5.61 -23.26
C THR A 132 12.69 4.51 -22.91
N LYS A 133 12.98 3.27 -23.28
CA LYS A 133 12.14 2.12 -22.95
C LYS A 133 12.09 1.86 -21.45
N MET A 134 13.22 1.95 -20.75
CA MET A 134 13.26 1.74 -19.30
C MET A 134 12.49 2.84 -18.54
N LEU A 135 12.55 4.09 -19.01
CA LEU A 135 11.76 5.19 -18.46
C LEU A 135 10.27 5.01 -18.72
N ASP A 136 9.86 4.59 -19.93
CA ASP A 136 8.46 4.35 -20.28
C ASP A 136 7.86 3.22 -19.43
N ASP A 137 8.61 2.13 -19.23
CA ASP A 137 8.19 1.02 -18.36
C ASP A 137 8.06 1.46 -16.89
N THR A 138 8.97 2.34 -16.42
CA THR A 138 8.93 2.88 -15.05
C THR A 138 7.73 3.81 -14.86
N LEU A 139 7.48 4.71 -15.81
CA LEU A 139 6.36 5.66 -15.77
C LEU A 139 5.00 4.94 -15.89
N LYS A 140 4.88 3.92 -16.74
CA LYS A 140 3.67 3.07 -16.80
C LYS A 140 3.39 2.39 -15.48
N THR A 141 4.41 1.80 -14.87
CA THR A 141 4.23 1.10 -13.60
C THR A 141 3.88 2.07 -12.47
N GLN A 142 4.48 3.27 -12.44
CA GLN A 142 4.10 4.33 -11.50
C GLN A 142 2.68 4.85 -11.75
N ALA A 143 2.24 4.95 -13.00
CA ALA A 143 0.87 5.33 -13.35
C ALA A 143 -0.14 4.24 -12.97
N GLU A 144 0.18 2.96 -13.19
CA GLU A 144 -0.62 1.82 -12.71
C GLU A 144 -0.67 1.79 -11.18
N TRP A 145 0.42 2.16 -10.50
CA TRP A 145 0.46 2.27 -9.05
C TRP A 145 -0.42 3.41 -8.52
N MET A 146 -0.39 4.59 -9.16
CA MET A 146 -1.30 5.71 -8.87
C MET A 146 -2.77 5.42 -9.18
N GLN A 147 -3.07 4.39 -9.98
CA GLN A 147 -4.45 3.93 -10.22
C GLN A 147 -4.91 2.84 -9.25
N ARG A 148 -4.00 2.18 -8.53
CA ARG A 148 -4.31 1.18 -7.50
C ARG A 148 -4.37 1.77 -6.08
N TRP A 149 -3.89 2.99 -5.92
CA TRP A 149 -4.07 3.85 -4.74
C TRP A 149 -5.16 4.89 -5.00
#